data_AF-A0A536Z444-F1
#
_entry.id   AF-A0A536Z444-F1
#
_cell.length_a   1.000
_cell.length_b   1.000
_cell.length_c   1.000
_cell.angle_alpha   90.00
_cell.angle_beta   90.00
_cell.angle_gamma   90.00
#
_symmetry.space_group_name_H-M   'P 1'
#
loop_
_entity.id
_entity.type
_entity.pdbx_description
1 polymer ?
#
loop_
_entity_poly.entity_id
_entity_poly.type
_entity_poly.pdbx_seq_one_letter_code
_entity_poly.pdbx_strand_id
1 'polypeptide(L)'
;NVIGTEANNLALHVFEAPGVNMARIPILGRNFEYFGEDPYLTGTMAVAEIKAVQAKGVIAMAKHFAANEQETNRQTIQETVDRRVLHEIYLLPFEMAVKDGNTAAVMCSYNFVNGFQACENKELLTDVLRNQWGFKGYVQSDFFAVRSTAASMLA
;
A
#
# COMPACT_ATOMS: atom_id res chain seq x y z
N ASN A 1 -9.04 -19.60 6.92
CA ASN A 1 -8.81 -18.15 7.01
C ASN A 1 -9.60 -17.59 8.19
N VAL A 2 -8.91 -17.31 9.30
CA VAL A 2 -9.52 -16.79 10.55
C VAL A 2 -9.90 -15.32 10.39
N ILE A 3 -8.98 -14.47 9.94
CA ILE A 3 -9.18 -13.01 9.79
C ILE A 3 -10.41 -12.67 8.95
N GLY A 4 -10.50 -13.22 7.74
CA GLY A 4 -11.64 -12.93 6.86
C GLY A 4 -12.98 -13.43 7.41
N THR A 5 -12.98 -14.51 8.21
CA THR A 5 -14.20 -15.04 8.83
C THR A 5 -14.64 -14.16 9.99
N GLU A 6 -13.73 -13.77 10.87
CA GLU A 6 -14.02 -12.86 11.99
C GLU A 6 -14.48 -11.49 11.49
N ALA A 7 -13.79 -10.92 10.49
CA ALA A 7 -14.18 -9.65 9.88
C ALA A 7 -15.60 -9.70 9.31
N ASN A 8 -15.94 -10.77 8.58
CA ASN A 8 -17.29 -10.95 8.04
C ASN A 8 -18.35 -11.10 9.16
N ASN A 9 -18.07 -11.90 10.20
CA ASN A 9 -18.97 -12.09 11.35
C ASN A 9 -19.26 -10.79 12.10
N LEU A 10 -18.28 -9.87 12.14
CA LEU A 10 -18.41 -8.54 12.74
C LEU A 10 -18.95 -7.47 11.76
N ALA A 11 -19.39 -7.87 10.56
CA ALA A 11 -19.86 -6.99 9.50
C ALA A 11 -18.84 -5.91 9.07
N LEU A 12 -17.54 -6.23 9.15
CA LEU A 12 -16.49 -5.41 8.58
C LEU A 12 -16.40 -5.66 7.08
N HIS A 13 -16.52 -4.58 6.30
CA HIS A 13 -16.46 -4.64 4.83
C HIS A 13 -15.04 -4.56 4.29
N VAL A 14 -14.15 -3.91 5.04
CA VAL A 14 -12.77 -3.63 4.65
C VAL A 14 -11.85 -4.05 5.78
N PHE A 15 -10.81 -4.78 5.44
CA PHE A 15 -9.68 -5.07 6.31
C PHE A 15 -8.48 -4.26 5.79
N GLU A 16 -8.04 -3.28 6.57
CA GLU A 16 -6.92 -2.39 6.22
C GLU A 16 -5.57 -3.11 6.35
N ALA A 17 -5.39 -4.19 5.59
CA ALA A 17 -4.17 -4.97 5.51
C ALA A 17 -4.14 -5.75 4.18
N PRO A 18 -2.97 -6.26 3.74
CA PRO A 18 -1.70 -6.30 4.49
C PRO A 18 -0.88 -5.01 4.44
N GLY A 19 -0.01 -4.83 5.45
CA GLY A 19 1.10 -3.88 5.42
C GLY A 19 2.30 -4.45 4.66
N VAL A 20 2.75 -3.77 3.62
CA VAL A 20 3.79 -4.28 2.69
C VAL A 20 4.94 -3.30 2.46
N ASN A 21 5.10 -2.29 3.32
CA ASN A 21 6.30 -1.45 3.30
C ASN A 21 7.53 -2.27 3.70
N MET A 22 8.69 -1.83 3.23
CA MET A 22 9.93 -2.58 3.42
C MET A 22 10.53 -2.29 4.78
N ALA A 23 11.09 -3.32 5.43
CA ALA A 23 11.94 -3.16 6.61
C ALA A 23 13.32 -2.58 6.24
N ARG A 24 13.32 -1.40 5.60
CA ARG A 24 14.51 -0.70 5.07
C ARG A 24 15.54 -0.42 6.17
N ILE A 25 15.06 -0.04 7.35
CA ILE A 25 15.87 0.21 8.53
C ILE A 25 15.30 -0.59 9.71
N PRO A 26 16.15 -1.17 10.57
CA PRO A 26 15.68 -2.04 11.66
C PRO A 26 14.89 -1.27 12.74
N ILE A 27 15.04 0.05 12.79
CA ILE A 27 14.42 0.93 13.78
C ILE A 27 13.08 1.53 13.32
N LEU A 28 12.56 1.15 12.14
CA LEU A 28 11.24 1.58 11.72
C LEU A 28 10.20 1.04 12.72
N GLY A 29 9.49 1.95 13.37
CA GLY A 29 8.53 1.63 14.44
C GLY A 29 7.35 0.75 14.02
N ARG A 30 7.18 0.49 12.72
CA ARG A 30 6.12 -0.37 12.14
C ARG A 30 6.65 -1.64 11.48
N ASN A 31 7.95 -1.96 11.62
CA ASN A 31 8.49 -3.21 11.08
C ASN A 31 7.73 -4.45 11.58
N PHE A 32 7.17 -4.40 12.79
CA PHE A 32 6.43 -5.52 13.38
C PHE A 32 5.14 -5.89 12.64
N GLU A 33 4.59 -4.99 11.81
CA GLU A 33 3.36 -5.22 11.02
C GLU A 33 3.63 -5.35 9.51
N TYR A 34 4.90 -5.40 9.11
CA TYR A 34 5.34 -5.64 7.74
C TYR A 34 6.03 -7.01 7.63
N PHE A 35 6.16 -7.53 6.41
CA PHE A 35 6.65 -8.89 6.20
C PHE A 35 8.18 -9.03 6.20
N GLY A 36 8.94 -7.97 5.98
CA GLY A 36 10.40 -7.99 6.04
C GLY A 36 11.09 -7.05 5.06
N GLU A 37 12.36 -7.33 4.78
CA GLU A 37 13.24 -6.51 3.94
C GLU A 37 13.35 -6.99 2.48
N ASP A 38 12.86 -8.19 2.17
CA ASP A 38 12.86 -8.74 0.81
C ASP A 38 11.51 -8.48 0.11
N PRO A 39 11.50 -7.83 -1.07
CA PRO A 39 10.26 -7.42 -1.71
C PRO A 39 9.48 -8.60 -2.30
N TYR A 40 10.16 -9.67 -2.74
CA TYR A 40 9.50 -10.83 -3.32
C TYR A 40 8.79 -11.68 -2.25
N LEU A 41 9.45 -11.90 -1.11
CA LEU A 41 8.85 -12.52 0.07
C LEU A 41 7.64 -11.71 0.55
N THR A 42 7.81 -10.39 0.69
CA THR A 42 6.73 -9.47 1.11
C THR A 42 5.53 -9.58 0.18
N GLY A 43 5.75 -9.50 -1.14
CA GLY A 43 4.67 -9.64 -2.12
C GLY A 43 4.01 -11.02 -2.11
N THR A 44 4.79 -12.09 -1.96
CA THR A 44 4.26 -13.47 -1.89
C THR A 44 3.32 -13.64 -0.70
N MET A 45 3.74 -13.15 0.48
CA MET A 45 2.93 -13.19 1.70
C MET A 45 1.68 -12.33 1.57
N ALA A 46 1.82 -11.11 1.02
CA ALA A 46 0.70 -10.22 0.79
C ALA A 46 -0.37 -10.84 -0.13
N VAL A 47 0.04 -11.46 -1.23
CA VAL A 47 -0.87 -12.12 -2.18
C VAL A 47 -1.67 -13.23 -1.49
N ALA A 48 -1.03 -14.03 -0.64
CA ALA A 48 -1.70 -15.08 0.11
C ALA A 48 -2.74 -14.53 1.08
N GLU A 49 -2.41 -13.47 1.83
CA GLU A 49 -3.32 -12.82 2.77
C GLU A 49 -4.51 -12.16 2.06
N ILE A 50 -4.24 -11.39 0.99
CA ILE A 50 -5.28 -10.73 0.17
C ILE A 50 -6.29 -11.75 -0.35
N LYS A 51 -5.81 -12.83 -0.99
CA LYS A 51 -6.69 -13.88 -1.52
C LYS A 51 -7.51 -14.53 -0.42
N ALA A 52 -6.88 -14.81 0.73
CA ALA A 52 -7.58 -15.41 1.85
C ALA A 52 -8.72 -14.49 2.32
N VAL A 53 -8.43 -13.22 2.64
CA VAL A 53 -9.39 -12.24 3.17
C VAL A 53 -10.55 -12.04 2.18
N GLN A 54 -10.23 -11.82 0.91
CA GLN A 54 -11.23 -11.58 -0.13
C GLN A 54 -12.12 -12.80 -0.43
N ALA A 55 -11.62 -14.03 -0.23
CA ALA A 55 -12.44 -15.24 -0.33
C ALA A 55 -13.58 -15.31 0.71
N LYS A 56 -13.59 -14.42 1.71
CA LYS A 56 -14.68 -14.27 2.69
C LYS A 56 -15.57 -13.03 2.44
N GLY A 57 -15.45 -12.41 1.26
CA GLY A 57 -16.26 -11.25 0.89
C GLY A 57 -15.85 -9.94 1.60
N VAL A 58 -14.65 -9.91 2.19
CA VAL A 58 -14.08 -8.72 2.84
C VAL A 58 -13.03 -8.11 1.91
N ILE A 59 -13.05 -6.79 1.72
CA ILE A 59 -12.07 -6.07 0.92
C ILE A 59 -10.73 -6.07 1.65
N ALA A 60 -9.67 -6.60 1.01
CA ALA A 60 -8.30 -6.42 1.49
C ALA A 60 -7.73 -5.11 0.90
N MET A 61 -6.87 -4.45 1.67
CA MET A 61 -6.28 -3.16 1.31
C MET A 61 -4.77 -3.18 1.54
N ALA A 62 -4.00 -3.29 0.45
CA ALA A 62 -2.54 -3.21 0.54
C ALA A 62 -2.10 -1.79 0.96
N LYS A 63 -1.21 -1.69 1.96
CA LYS A 63 -0.76 -0.40 2.51
C LYS A 63 0.73 -0.40 2.91
N HIS A 64 1.41 0.75 2.96
CA HIS A 64 1.01 2.11 2.60
C HIS A 64 1.75 2.51 1.32
N PHE A 65 1.00 2.84 0.28
CA PHE A 65 1.48 3.07 -1.08
C PHE A 65 1.93 4.52 -1.28
N ALA A 66 3.23 4.82 -1.37
CA ALA A 66 4.38 3.94 -1.24
C ALA A 66 5.49 4.64 -0.44
N ALA A 67 6.58 3.93 -0.21
CA ALA A 67 7.78 4.46 0.43
C ALA A 67 7.51 5.06 1.84
N ASN A 68 6.80 4.36 2.72
CA ASN A 68 6.52 4.79 4.09
C ASN A 68 7.37 4.00 5.11
N GLU A 69 8.69 4.06 4.98
CA GLU A 69 9.65 3.23 5.74
C GLU A 69 10.28 3.93 6.95
N GLN A 70 9.67 5.02 7.42
CA GLN A 70 9.99 5.61 8.72
C GLN A 70 8.80 6.32 9.35
N GLU A 71 8.74 6.31 10.69
CA GLU A 71 7.66 6.99 11.43
C GLU A 71 7.96 8.46 11.68
N THR A 72 9.24 8.79 11.89
CA THR A 72 9.69 10.17 12.14
C THR A 72 9.28 11.08 10.99
N ASN A 73 8.46 12.09 11.29
CA ASN A 73 7.95 13.05 10.31
C ASN A 73 7.22 12.41 9.12
N ARG A 74 6.63 11.21 9.25
CA ARG A 74 5.98 10.49 8.13
C ARG A 74 4.93 11.31 7.37
N GLN A 75 4.33 12.31 8.02
CA GLN A 75 3.36 13.23 7.42
C GLN A 75 3.95 14.31 6.52
N THR A 76 5.24 14.62 6.64
CA THR A 76 5.86 15.79 6.00
C THR A 76 7.19 15.46 5.31
N ILE A 77 7.78 14.29 5.58
CA ILE A 77 9.05 13.91 4.98
C ILE A 77 8.94 13.70 3.47
N GLN A 78 9.99 14.10 2.76
CA GLN A 78 10.20 13.77 1.36
C GLN A 78 11.17 12.61 1.21
N GLU A 79 10.63 11.48 0.74
CA GLU A 79 11.42 10.36 0.28
C GLU A 79 11.87 10.63 -1.15
N THR A 80 13.19 10.60 -1.37
CA THR A 80 13.79 10.71 -2.69
C THR A 80 14.38 9.36 -3.05
N VAL A 81 13.74 8.68 -3.99
CA VAL A 81 14.03 7.30 -4.33
C VAL A 81 14.31 7.21 -5.82
N ASP A 82 15.45 6.63 -6.18
CA ASP A 82 15.78 6.32 -7.57
C ASP A 82 14.67 5.46 -8.21
N ARG A 83 14.35 5.72 -9.48
CA ARG A 83 13.24 5.06 -10.18
C ARG A 83 13.40 3.54 -10.19
N ARG A 84 14.61 3.03 -10.40
CA ARG A 84 14.85 1.58 -10.43
C ARG A 84 14.63 0.98 -9.05
N VAL A 85 15.16 1.60 -8.01
CA VAL A 85 14.97 1.14 -6.62
C VAL A 85 13.48 1.20 -6.23
N LEU A 86 12.77 2.26 -6.62
CA LEU A 86 11.35 2.40 -6.38
C LEU A 86 10.57 1.22 -6.97
N HIS A 87 10.83 0.87 -8.23
CA HIS A 87 10.15 -0.24 -8.91
C HIS A 87 10.58 -1.63 -8.43
N GLU A 88 11.88 -1.86 -8.22
CA GLU A 88 12.39 -3.20 -7.86
C GLU A 88 12.18 -3.54 -6.39
N ILE A 89 12.10 -2.55 -5.49
CA ILE A 89 12.02 -2.76 -4.04
C ILE A 89 10.67 -2.34 -3.47
N TYR A 90 10.34 -1.05 -3.50
CA TYR A 90 9.21 -0.52 -2.73
C TYR A 90 7.84 -0.74 -3.41
N LEU A 91 7.82 -0.83 -4.74
CA LEU A 91 6.60 -1.02 -5.51
C LEU A 91 6.30 -2.49 -5.84
N LEU A 92 7.31 -3.35 -5.91
CA LEU A 92 7.15 -4.76 -6.28
C LEU A 92 6.10 -5.51 -5.41
N PRO A 93 6.06 -5.36 -4.07
CA PRO A 93 5.01 -5.99 -3.27
C PRO A 93 3.59 -5.53 -3.62
N PHE A 94 3.42 -4.24 -3.96
CA PHE A 94 2.13 -3.69 -4.39
C PHE A 94 1.77 -4.13 -5.81
N GLU A 95 2.74 -4.23 -6.71
CA GLU A 95 2.54 -4.79 -8.05
C GLU A 95 2.01 -6.23 -7.97
N MET A 96 2.63 -7.06 -7.13
CA MET A 96 2.17 -8.43 -6.86
C MET A 96 0.79 -8.45 -6.20
N ALA A 97 0.54 -7.57 -5.22
CA ALA A 97 -0.77 -7.44 -4.58
C ALA A 97 -1.90 -7.12 -5.59
N VAL A 98 -1.60 -6.27 -6.59
CA VAL A 98 -2.55 -5.92 -7.65
C VAL A 98 -2.68 -7.04 -8.67
N LYS A 99 -1.58 -7.47 -9.31
CA LYS A 99 -1.61 -8.39 -10.45
C LYS A 99 -1.92 -9.83 -10.05
N ASP A 100 -1.33 -10.29 -8.95
CA ASP A 100 -1.43 -11.69 -8.52
C ASP A 100 -2.48 -11.85 -7.42
N GLY A 101 -2.61 -10.85 -6.54
CA GLY A 101 -3.55 -10.82 -5.42
C GLY A 101 -4.95 -10.34 -5.78
N ASN A 102 -5.10 -9.55 -6.85
CA ASN A 102 -6.32 -8.81 -7.17
C ASN A 102 -6.84 -8.02 -5.95
N THR A 103 -5.96 -7.30 -5.25
CA THR A 103 -6.37 -6.47 -4.12
C THR A 103 -7.47 -5.49 -4.54
N ALA A 104 -8.51 -5.35 -3.72
CA ALA A 104 -9.68 -4.54 -4.02
C ALA A 104 -9.52 -3.08 -3.56
N ALA A 105 -8.53 -2.78 -2.72
CA ALA A 105 -8.20 -1.42 -2.30
C ALA A 105 -6.69 -1.24 -2.09
N VAL A 106 -6.23 0.01 -2.20
CA VAL A 106 -4.86 0.41 -1.84
C VAL A 106 -4.93 1.65 -0.94
N MET A 107 -4.14 1.69 0.12
CA MET A 107 -4.03 2.89 0.96
C MET A 107 -2.82 3.72 0.53
N CYS A 108 -3.00 4.97 0.09
CA CYS A 108 -1.88 5.87 -0.17
C CYS A 108 -1.24 6.36 1.14
N SER A 109 0.08 6.52 1.13
CA SER A 109 0.88 6.84 2.31
C SER A 109 0.83 8.32 2.69
N TYR A 110 1.37 8.62 3.87
CA TYR A 110 1.47 9.97 4.40
C TYR A 110 2.53 10.83 3.68
N ASN A 111 3.68 10.25 3.40
CA ASN A 111 4.89 10.96 3.01
C ASN A 111 4.82 11.48 1.57
N PHE A 112 5.82 12.29 1.22
CA PHE A 112 6.07 12.68 -0.15
C PHE A 112 7.02 11.65 -0.78
N VAL A 113 6.81 11.36 -2.06
CA VAL A 113 7.67 10.50 -2.88
C VAL A 113 8.06 11.29 -4.11
N ASN A 114 9.36 11.52 -4.29
CA ASN A 114 9.94 12.22 -5.44
C ASN A 114 9.25 13.57 -5.75
N GLY A 115 8.91 14.33 -4.70
CA GLY A 115 8.39 15.70 -4.80
C GLY A 115 6.88 15.86 -4.70
N PHE A 116 6.11 14.77 -4.70
CA PHE A 116 4.64 14.81 -4.58
C PHE A 116 4.16 14.05 -3.35
N GLN A 117 3.13 14.56 -2.68
CA GLN A 117 2.47 13.82 -1.60
C GLN A 117 1.85 12.55 -2.16
N ALA A 118 2.00 11.40 -1.51
CA ALA A 118 1.64 10.11 -2.11
C ALA A 118 0.15 9.97 -2.51
N CYS A 119 -0.76 10.61 -1.77
CA CYS A 119 -2.19 10.68 -2.10
C CYS A 119 -2.55 11.75 -3.16
N GLU A 120 -1.56 12.46 -3.70
CA GLU A 120 -1.69 13.44 -4.79
C GLU A 120 -0.73 13.09 -5.95
N ASN A 121 -0.03 11.96 -5.88
CA ASN A 121 1.01 11.60 -6.81
C ASN A 121 0.42 10.84 -8.02
N LYS A 122 0.16 11.59 -9.10
CA LYS A 122 -0.38 11.03 -10.36
C LYS A 122 0.48 9.92 -10.95
N GLU A 123 1.81 10.05 -10.85
CA GLU A 123 2.73 9.02 -11.36
C GLU A 123 2.47 7.69 -10.64
N LEU A 124 2.34 7.71 -9.31
CA LEU A 124 2.05 6.51 -8.53
C LEU A 124 0.61 6.02 -8.71
N LEU A 125 -0.38 6.88 -8.51
CA LEU A 125 -1.79 6.48 -8.38
C LEU A 125 -2.48 6.21 -9.71
N THR A 126 -2.07 6.85 -10.79
CA THR A 126 -2.65 6.66 -12.11
C THR A 126 -1.68 6.00 -13.07
N ASP A 127 -0.49 6.57 -13.25
CA ASP A 127 0.40 6.09 -14.32
C ASP A 127 0.99 4.71 -14.00
N VAL A 128 1.35 4.43 -12.74
CA VAL A 128 1.81 3.11 -12.29
C VAL A 128 0.62 2.22 -11.91
N LEU A 129 -0.10 2.58 -10.86
CA LEU A 129 -1.11 1.70 -10.25
C LEU A 129 -2.23 1.31 -11.23
N ARG A 130 -2.80 2.27 -11.96
CA ARG A 130 -3.94 2.02 -12.87
C ARG A 130 -3.49 1.65 -14.27
N ASN A 131 -2.60 2.44 -14.88
CA ASN A 131 -2.25 2.28 -16.29
C ASN A 131 -1.26 1.14 -16.53
N GLN A 132 -0.22 1.00 -15.71
CA GLN A 132 0.77 -0.07 -15.87
C GLN A 132 0.31 -1.40 -15.24
N TRP A 133 -0.27 -1.36 -14.05
CA TRP A 133 -0.65 -2.59 -13.34
C TRP A 133 -2.10 -3.00 -13.54
N GLY A 134 -2.95 -2.12 -14.06
CA GLY A 134 -4.35 -2.43 -14.35
C GLY A 134 -5.26 -2.45 -13.13
N PHE A 135 -4.88 -1.84 -12.00
CA PHE A 135 -5.70 -1.80 -10.77
C PHE A 135 -7.12 -1.30 -11.04
N LYS A 136 -8.12 -2.03 -10.53
CA LYS A 136 -9.57 -1.75 -10.72
C LYS A 136 -10.30 -1.39 -9.43
N GLY A 137 -9.61 -1.45 -8.29
CA GLY A 137 -10.17 -1.09 -6.99
C GLY A 137 -10.21 0.41 -6.75
N TYR A 138 -10.36 0.79 -5.48
CA TYR A 138 -10.30 2.20 -5.05
C TYR A 138 -9.04 2.47 -4.23
N VAL A 139 -8.63 3.74 -4.22
CA VAL A 139 -7.55 4.24 -3.35
C VAL A 139 -8.19 4.93 -2.16
N GLN A 140 -7.75 4.57 -0.95
CA GLN A 140 -8.10 5.27 0.29
C GLN A 140 -6.87 6.05 0.77
N SER A 141 -7.06 7.25 1.33
CA SER A 141 -5.98 7.90 2.05
C SER A 141 -5.73 7.21 3.38
N ASP A 142 -4.47 7.16 3.81
CA ASP A 142 -4.22 7.02 5.25
C ASP A 142 -4.93 8.17 6.01
N PHE A 143 -5.22 7.94 7.28
CA PHE A 143 -6.04 8.84 8.10
C PHE A 143 -5.43 10.25 8.15
N PHE A 144 -6.14 11.24 7.61
CA PHE A 144 -5.68 12.62 7.52
C PHE A 144 -4.49 12.86 6.58
N ALA A 145 -4.16 11.93 5.67
CA ALA A 145 -3.07 12.10 4.71
C ALA A 145 -3.42 13.04 3.54
N VAL A 146 -4.70 13.24 3.23
CA VAL A 146 -5.14 14.16 2.16
C VAL A 146 -4.70 15.59 2.48
N ARG A 147 -3.99 16.24 1.54
CA ARG A 147 -3.53 17.63 1.67
C ARG A 147 -4.37 18.62 0.88
N SER A 148 -4.99 18.17 -0.20
CA SER A 148 -5.92 18.95 -0.99
C SER A 148 -7.01 18.08 -1.59
N THR A 149 -8.20 18.62 -1.77
CA THR A 149 -9.30 17.88 -2.40
C THR A 149 -9.06 17.66 -3.89
N ALA A 150 -8.74 18.73 -4.63
CA ALA A 150 -8.67 18.68 -6.09
C ALA A 150 -7.48 17.85 -6.59
N ALA A 151 -6.28 18.05 -6.05
CA ALA A 151 -5.11 17.30 -6.54
C ALA A 151 -5.24 15.82 -6.23
N SER A 152 -5.72 15.45 -5.02
CA SER A 152 -5.96 14.04 -4.69
C SER A 152 -7.01 13.36 -5.58
N MET A 153 -8.06 14.08 -5.97
CA MET A 153 -9.07 13.52 -6.87
C MET A 153 -8.58 13.34 -8.32
N LEU A 154 -7.62 14.16 -8.75
CA LEU A 154 -7.08 14.14 -10.11
C LEU A 154 -5.88 13.18 -10.27
N ALA A 155 -5.32 12.71 -9.15
CA ALA A 155 -4.12 11.86 -9.10
C ALA A 155 -4.39 10.40 -9.48
#